data_AF-A0A519ZCV5-F1
#
_entry.id   AF-A0A519ZCV5-F1
#
_cell.length_a   1.000
_cell.length_b   1.000
_cell.length_c   1.000
_cell.angle_alpha   90.00
_cell.angle_beta   90.00
_cell.angle_gamma   90.00
#
_symmetry.space_group_name_H-M   'P 1'
#
loop_
_entity.id
_entity.type
_entity.pdbx_description
1 polymer ?
#
loop_
_entity_poly.entity_id
_entity_poly.type
_entity_poly.pdbx_seq_one_letter_code
_entity_poly.pdbx_strand_id
1 'polypeptide(L)'
;MKILRSTAIAIMLCASSIHMAFGQTTPSFGNAKSFAVLAASTVTNTGATVITGDMGVSPGSAMTGFPPGVVLSGAKFSGAPSLAGGAQTDAMALYNDLKGRTTGVVDMTGEDLGSKTLKPGIYKFSSSVGITGTLTLDDTGDPNAVFIFQIGSTITTATSSKVVMKSGGKGPNVFWQVGSSATIGTYTTFAGNILALASITMTTGATTTGRLFALTAAVTMDTNTAFASSAESPDKDGDGVVDFMDDYPEDPTKAFNNYSSTGEGSTVGFEDQWPVRGDFDLNDLVMTYKYTVVTNAKNVVVQVIGNYKLHATGGSINNGFGVMFPIVKGKLDKIEGATLEANQSKAVLILFDNMHNEMANGNTEPGKPQTDAKIYIVKFDVVNGPLLGDFGTDFNPFIFYSIGNSRHEVHMMGKEPTDLIDKTLFGTADDNSDPASGRYYVTKTGLPYIIDVPAGNFKYPVEGKDVT
;
A
#
# COMPACT_ATOMS: atom_id res chain seq x y z
N MET A 1 12.65 59.50 -47.75
CA MET A 1 13.22 59.06 -46.46
C MET A 1 12.37 57.91 -45.89
N LYS A 2 12.70 56.66 -46.22
CA LYS A 2 12.18 55.46 -45.55
C LYS A 2 13.32 54.45 -45.50
N ILE A 3 13.82 54.21 -44.29
CA ILE A 3 14.94 53.32 -43.96
C ILE A 3 14.33 51.92 -43.83
N LEU A 4 14.69 50.98 -44.72
CA LEU A 4 14.42 49.56 -44.49
C LEU A 4 15.53 49.01 -43.59
N ARG A 5 15.17 48.62 -42.36
CA ARG A 5 16.04 47.85 -41.45
C ARG A 5 15.92 46.37 -41.83
N SER A 6 17.05 45.74 -42.11
CA SER A 6 17.17 44.30 -42.35
C SER A 6 17.30 43.60 -41.00
N THR A 7 16.35 42.72 -40.66
CA THR A 7 16.38 41.90 -39.44
C THR A 7 16.85 40.50 -39.82
N ALA A 8 18.06 40.12 -39.42
CA ALA A 8 18.58 38.76 -39.56
C ALA A 8 17.99 37.87 -38.46
N ILE A 9 17.27 36.81 -38.84
CA ILE A 9 16.77 35.77 -37.94
C ILE A 9 17.86 34.71 -37.84
N ALA A 10 18.49 34.59 -36.66
CA ALA A 10 19.40 33.50 -36.33
C ALA A 10 18.55 32.25 -35.99
N ILE A 11 18.56 31.26 -36.88
CA ILE A 11 17.96 29.94 -36.63
C ILE A 11 18.93 29.18 -35.72
N MET A 12 18.57 29.05 -34.44
CA MET A 12 19.25 28.19 -33.48
C MET A 12 18.90 26.73 -33.83
N LEU A 13 19.80 26.04 -34.53
CA LEU A 13 19.69 24.60 -34.76
C LEU A 13 19.95 23.88 -33.43
N CYS A 14 18.87 23.50 -32.75
CA CYS A 14 18.93 22.64 -31.57
C CYS A 14 19.27 21.22 -32.07
N ALA A 15 20.54 20.81 -31.93
CA ALA A 15 20.97 19.45 -32.22
C ALA A 15 20.45 18.51 -31.12
N SER A 16 19.22 18.03 -31.28
CA SER A 16 18.68 16.94 -30.49
C SER A 16 19.48 15.67 -30.81
N SER A 17 20.28 15.18 -29.86
CA SER A 17 20.91 13.87 -29.95
C SER A 17 19.80 12.80 -29.87
N ILE A 18 19.40 12.30 -31.04
CA ILE A 18 18.49 11.16 -31.17
C ILE A 18 19.22 9.93 -30.62
N HIS A 19 18.97 9.59 -29.36
CA HIS A 19 19.32 8.28 -28.81
C HIS A 19 18.29 7.28 -29.36
N MET A 20 18.66 6.54 -30.40
CA MET A 20 17.90 5.35 -30.79
C MET A 20 18.01 4.32 -29.67
N ALA A 21 16.92 4.11 -28.92
CA ALA A 21 16.84 3.03 -27.95
C ALA A 21 16.72 1.69 -28.68
N PHE A 22 17.80 0.93 -28.73
CA PHE A 22 17.75 -0.47 -29.14
C PHE A 22 17.13 -1.28 -27.98
N GLY A 23 15.89 -1.73 -28.14
CA GLY A 23 15.23 -2.59 -27.16
C GLY A 23 16.02 -3.90 -26.98
N GLN A 24 16.44 -4.20 -25.75
CA GLN A 24 17.07 -5.47 -25.42
C GLN A 24 16.03 -6.58 -25.43
N THR A 25 16.36 -7.74 -25.99
CA THR A 25 15.51 -8.94 -25.84
C THR A 25 15.52 -9.40 -24.39
N THR A 26 14.36 -9.74 -23.84
CA THR A 26 14.26 -10.19 -22.44
C THR A 26 15.04 -11.50 -22.25
N PRO A 27 16.04 -11.54 -21.35
CA PRO A 27 16.74 -12.78 -21.00
C PRO A 27 15.80 -13.87 -20.45
N SER A 28 16.02 -15.14 -20.81
CA SER A 28 15.21 -16.27 -20.34
C SER A 28 15.82 -16.94 -19.11
N PHE A 29 14.96 -17.30 -18.15
CA PHE A 29 15.36 -18.06 -16.95
C PHE A 29 15.39 -19.58 -17.15
N GLY A 30 14.81 -20.10 -18.25
CA GLY A 30 14.65 -21.55 -18.44
C GLY A 30 13.99 -22.24 -17.23
N ASN A 31 14.53 -23.38 -16.83
CA ASN A 31 14.11 -24.16 -15.67
C ASN A 31 14.32 -23.42 -14.34
N ALA A 32 15.11 -22.36 -14.31
CA ALA A 32 15.28 -21.55 -13.10
C ALA A 32 14.10 -20.59 -12.85
N LYS A 33 13.12 -20.51 -13.78
CA LYS A 33 12.04 -19.53 -13.74
C LYS A 33 11.26 -19.51 -12.42
N SER A 34 10.98 -20.66 -11.81
CA SER A 34 10.20 -20.75 -10.57
C SER A 34 11.01 -20.52 -9.29
N PHE A 35 12.35 -20.52 -9.37
CA PHE A 35 13.22 -20.41 -8.21
C PHE A 35 13.39 -18.96 -7.77
N ALA A 36 13.05 -18.68 -6.51
CA ALA A 36 13.34 -17.42 -5.83
C ALA A 36 14.78 -17.42 -5.32
N VAL A 37 15.22 -18.57 -4.82
CA VAL A 37 16.56 -18.79 -4.28
C VAL A 37 17.13 -20.07 -4.88
N LEU A 38 18.31 -19.97 -5.46
CA LEU A 38 19.05 -21.10 -6.02
C LEU A 38 20.51 -20.98 -5.65
N ALA A 39 21.08 -22.02 -5.03
CA ALA A 39 22.49 -22.04 -4.64
C ALA A 39 23.19 -23.30 -5.14
N ALA A 40 24.51 -23.26 -5.30
CA ALA A 40 25.27 -24.41 -5.75
C ALA A 40 25.62 -25.35 -4.59
N SER A 41 26.11 -24.77 -3.49
CA SER A 41 26.59 -25.54 -2.33
C SER A 41 25.53 -25.68 -1.23
N THR A 42 24.95 -24.56 -0.81
CA THR A 42 24.14 -24.45 0.40
C THR A 42 23.21 -23.24 0.36
N VAL A 43 22.03 -23.38 0.95
CA VAL A 43 21.22 -22.24 1.40
C VAL A 43 21.19 -22.24 2.93
N THR A 44 21.57 -21.12 3.54
CA THR A 44 21.59 -20.97 5.01
C THR A 44 20.77 -19.76 5.43
N ASN A 45 19.89 -19.94 6.39
CA ASN A 45 19.04 -18.90 6.95
C ASN A 45 19.21 -18.72 8.46
N THR A 46 19.14 -17.47 8.90
CA THR A 46 18.93 -17.07 10.30
C THR A 46 17.64 -16.25 10.38
N GLY A 47 16.91 -16.35 11.50
CA GLY A 47 15.70 -15.55 11.72
C GLY A 47 14.53 -15.82 10.75
N ALA A 48 13.49 -15.01 10.84
CA ALA A 48 12.20 -15.22 10.18
C ALA A 48 12.20 -14.77 8.71
N THR A 49 12.98 -15.44 7.87
CA THR A 49 12.98 -15.20 6.42
C THR A 49 11.73 -15.77 5.75
N VAL A 50 11.20 -15.04 4.78
CA VAL A 50 10.10 -15.47 3.91
C VAL A 50 10.59 -15.53 2.47
N ILE A 51 10.53 -16.72 1.86
CA ILE A 51 10.79 -16.92 0.43
C ILE A 51 9.46 -17.22 -0.25
N THR A 52 9.12 -16.47 -1.30
CA THR A 52 7.97 -16.76 -2.15
C THR A 52 8.44 -17.25 -3.52
N GLY A 53 8.17 -18.53 -3.82
CA GLY A 53 8.71 -19.26 -4.96
C GLY A 53 9.62 -20.41 -4.53
N ASP A 54 10.13 -21.17 -5.50
CA ASP A 54 10.93 -22.37 -5.22
C ASP A 54 12.29 -22.01 -4.61
N MET A 55 12.78 -22.90 -3.73
CA MET A 55 14.13 -22.84 -3.17
C MET A 55 14.92 -24.07 -3.60
N GLY A 56 16.13 -23.86 -4.13
CA GLY A 56 16.94 -24.91 -4.74
C GLY A 56 18.39 -24.93 -4.26
N VAL A 57 18.95 -26.14 -4.09
CA VAL A 57 20.40 -26.35 -3.96
C VAL A 57 20.84 -27.47 -4.90
N SER A 58 21.83 -27.23 -5.75
CA SER A 58 22.43 -28.26 -6.62
C SER A 58 23.80 -27.83 -7.14
N PRO A 59 24.83 -28.69 -7.16
CA PRO A 59 24.79 -30.12 -6.86
C PRO A 59 24.78 -30.44 -5.36
N GLY A 60 24.99 -29.45 -4.49
CA GLY A 60 24.83 -29.60 -3.05
C GLY A 60 23.40 -29.97 -2.66
N SER A 61 23.19 -30.24 -1.38
CA SER A 61 21.87 -30.66 -0.87
C SER A 61 21.45 -29.97 0.42
N ALA A 62 22.32 -29.16 1.03
CA ALA A 62 22.10 -28.63 2.36
C ALA A 62 21.30 -27.31 2.33
N MET A 63 20.18 -27.32 3.03
CA MET A 63 19.33 -26.15 3.31
C MET A 63 19.11 -26.06 4.81
N THR A 64 19.62 -25.02 5.46
CA THR A 64 19.59 -24.88 6.93
C THR A 64 18.82 -23.62 7.36
N GLY A 65 18.16 -23.66 8.51
CA GLY A 65 17.40 -22.53 9.06
C GLY A 65 15.97 -22.36 8.56
N PHE A 66 15.36 -23.44 8.05
CA PHE A 66 13.95 -23.47 7.63
C PHE A 66 13.22 -24.66 8.30
N PRO A 67 12.69 -24.51 9.53
CA PRO A 67 12.38 -23.26 10.27
C PRO A 67 13.58 -22.58 10.97
N PRO A 68 13.45 -21.28 11.41
CA PRO A 68 12.25 -20.45 11.38
C PRO A 68 11.94 -19.78 10.03
N GLY A 69 12.86 -19.85 9.07
CA GLY A 69 12.55 -19.42 7.71
C GLY A 69 11.43 -20.26 7.09
N VAL A 70 10.64 -19.64 6.22
CA VAL A 70 9.53 -20.29 5.50
C VAL A 70 9.67 -20.12 3.99
N VAL A 71 9.16 -21.12 3.27
CA VAL A 71 8.99 -21.09 1.81
C VAL A 71 7.49 -21.13 1.55
N LEU A 72 6.98 -20.12 0.88
CA LEU A 72 5.57 -19.93 0.52
C LEU A 72 5.41 -20.05 -0.99
N SER A 73 4.27 -20.58 -1.42
CA SER A 73 3.91 -20.68 -2.85
C SER A 73 5.01 -21.31 -3.72
N GLY A 74 5.74 -22.28 -3.16
CA GLY A 74 6.88 -22.94 -3.78
C GLY A 74 7.36 -24.14 -2.95
N ALA A 75 8.29 -24.90 -3.49
CA ALA A 75 8.85 -26.10 -2.87
C ALA A 75 10.37 -26.02 -2.70
N LYS A 76 10.92 -26.95 -1.90
CA LYS A 76 12.36 -27.10 -1.68
C LYS A 76 12.90 -28.24 -2.53
N PHE A 77 13.92 -27.98 -3.34
CA PHE A 77 14.56 -28.96 -4.22
C PHE A 77 16.05 -29.07 -3.94
N SER A 78 16.56 -30.28 -3.68
CA SER A 78 17.97 -30.49 -3.34
C SER A 78 18.62 -31.60 -4.16
N GLY A 79 19.89 -31.39 -4.51
CA GLY A 79 20.69 -32.33 -5.29
C GLY A 79 20.43 -32.29 -6.79
N ALA A 80 21.42 -32.77 -7.55
CA ALA A 80 21.43 -32.74 -9.01
C ALA A 80 20.23 -33.40 -9.72
N PRO A 81 19.64 -34.52 -9.21
CA PRO A 81 18.47 -35.13 -9.85
C PRO A 81 17.15 -34.36 -9.64
N SER A 82 17.11 -33.37 -8.75
CA SER A 82 15.91 -32.55 -8.52
C SER A 82 15.77 -31.44 -9.57
N LEU A 83 14.66 -30.71 -9.55
CA LEU A 83 14.47 -29.53 -10.42
C LEU A 83 15.58 -28.48 -10.24
N ALA A 84 16.26 -28.45 -9.09
CA ALA A 84 17.39 -27.54 -8.85
C ALA A 84 18.59 -27.80 -9.77
N GLY A 85 18.79 -29.03 -10.28
CA GLY A 85 19.88 -29.35 -11.21
C GLY A 85 19.71 -28.70 -12.59
N GLY A 86 18.52 -28.85 -13.18
CA GLY A 86 18.18 -28.15 -14.44
C GLY A 86 18.17 -26.64 -14.25
N ALA A 87 17.63 -26.16 -13.13
CA ALA A 87 17.63 -24.74 -12.80
C ALA A 87 19.05 -24.14 -12.71
N GLN A 88 20.02 -24.82 -12.10
CA GLN A 88 21.41 -24.34 -12.03
C GLN A 88 22.07 -24.26 -13.41
N THR A 89 21.78 -25.24 -14.27
CA THR A 89 22.27 -25.23 -15.66
C THR A 89 21.76 -24.02 -16.41
N ASP A 90 20.46 -23.74 -16.33
CA ASP A 90 19.85 -22.60 -17.04
C ASP A 90 20.19 -21.26 -16.41
N ALA A 91 20.36 -21.18 -15.08
CA ALA A 91 20.86 -19.99 -14.40
C ALA A 91 22.30 -19.66 -14.85
N MET A 92 23.16 -20.66 -15.03
CA MET A 92 24.50 -20.47 -15.59
C MET A 92 24.45 -20.02 -17.06
N ALA A 93 23.54 -20.58 -17.86
CA ALA A 93 23.33 -20.14 -19.25
C ALA A 93 22.89 -18.68 -19.32
N LEU A 94 21.92 -18.28 -18.48
CA LEU A 94 21.46 -16.89 -18.37
C LEU A 94 22.59 -15.95 -17.94
N TYR A 95 23.40 -16.34 -16.95
CA TYR A 95 24.58 -15.57 -16.55
C TYR A 95 25.54 -15.32 -17.72
N ASN A 96 25.81 -16.34 -18.53
CA ASN A 96 26.68 -16.23 -19.70
C ASN A 96 26.06 -15.37 -20.82
N ASP A 97 24.74 -15.46 -21.04
CA ASP A 97 24.01 -14.55 -21.96
C ASP A 97 24.20 -13.10 -21.51
N LEU A 98 23.81 -12.79 -20.27
CA LEU A 98 23.90 -11.43 -19.71
C LEU A 98 25.32 -10.88 -19.81
N LYS A 99 26.34 -11.67 -19.46
CA LYS A 99 27.76 -11.29 -19.54
C LYS A 99 28.23 -11.05 -20.99
N GLY A 100 27.64 -11.76 -21.95
CA GLY A 100 28.02 -11.73 -23.37
C GLY A 100 27.41 -10.59 -24.19
N ARG A 101 26.42 -9.86 -23.66
CA ARG A 101 25.77 -8.76 -24.39
C ARG A 101 26.71 -7.55 -24.52
N THR A 102 26.84 -7.02 -25.75
CA THR A 102 27.82 -5.96 -26.08
C THR A 102 27.23 -4.74 -26.78
N THR A 103 25.98 -4.83 -27.27
CA THR A 103 25.35 -3.72 -28.00
C THR A 103 24.75 -2.71 -27.04
N GLY A 104 25.11 -1.43 -27.18
CA GLY A 104 24.55 -0.34 -26.36
C GLY A 104 25.04 -0.33 -24.91
N VAL A 105 26.23 -0.89 -24.65
CA VAL A 105 26.83 -0.93 -23.31
C VAL A 105 27.36 0.45 -22.91
N VAL A 106 26.99 0.89 -21.72
CA VAL A 106 27.52 2.07 -21.04
C VAL A 106 28.51 1.61 -19.97
N ASP A 107 29.78 1.99 -20.09
CA ASP A 107 30.78 1.74 -19.05
C ASP A 107 30.63 2.76 -17.93
N MET A 108 30.47 2.27 -16.70
CA MET A 108 30.33 3.06 -15.48
C MET A 108 31.34 2.62 -14.42
N THR A 109 32.44 1.99 -14.84
CA THR A 109 33.49 1.51 -13.95
C THR A 109 33.99 2.63 -13.03
N GLY A 110 34.00 2.36 -11.72
CA GLY A 110 34.44 3.30 -10.69
C GLY A 110 33.34 4.20 -10.13
N GLU A 111 32.12 4.15 -10.67
CA GLU A 111 30.98 4.89 -10.12
C GLU A 111 30.27 4.12 -9.00
N ASP A 112 29.82 4.86 -7.98
CA ASP A 112 28.76 4.40 -7.06
C ASP A 112 27.40 4.64 -7.72
N LEU A 113 26.52 3.65 -7.63
CA LEU A 113 25.19 3.71 -8.24
C LEU A 113 24.17 4.47 -7.38
N GLY A 114 24.49 4.74 -6.13
CA GLY A 114 23.73 5.60 -5.25
C GLY A 114 23.53 6.99 -5.86
N SER A 115 22.33 7.55 -5.69
CA SER A 115 21.85 8.81 -6.28
C SER A 115 21.68 8.84 -7.80
N LYS A 116 22.00 7.76 -8.52
CA LYS A 116 21.82 7.70 -9.97
C LYS A 116 20.35 7.47 -10.33
N THR A 117 19.95 8.03 -11.46
CA THR A 117 18.74 7.65 -12.19
C THR A 117 19.16 7.11 -13.54
N LEU A 118 18.90 5.84 -13.79
CA LEU A 118 19.31 5.14 -15.01
C LEU A 118 18.10 4.79 -15.87
N LYS A 119 18.25 4.91 -17.19
CA LYS A 119 17.24 4.49 -18.18
C LYS A 119 17.44 3.02 -18.58
N PRO A 120 16.52 2.39 -19.32
CA PRO A 120 16.69 1.01 -19.75
C PRO A 120 17.96 0.88 -20.60
N GLY A 121 18.75 -0.18 -20.39
CA GLY A 121 20.06 -0.32 -21.02
C GLY A 121 20.98 -1.33 -20.35
N ILE A 122 22.21 -1.43 -20.87
CA ILE A 122 23.27 -2.29 -20.34
C ILE A 122 24.37 -1.42 -19.72
N TYR A 123 24.67 -1.68 -18.45
CA TYR A 123 25.65 -0.93 -17.65
C TYR A 123 26.78 -1.88 -17.23
N LYS A 124 28.02 -1.53 -17.58
CA LYS A 124 29.19 -2.38 -17.35
C LYS A 124 30.12 -1.77 -16.31
N PHE A 125 30.68 -2.64 -15.46
CA PHE A 125 31.67 -2.33 -14.45
C PHE A 125 32.79 -3.37 -14.55
N SER A 126 34.03 -2.98 -14.79
CA SER A 126 35.16 -3.92 -14.80
C SER A 126 35.63 -4.31 -13.40
N SER A 127 35.18 -3.58 -12.37
CA SER A 127 35.53 -3.76 -10.96
C SER A 127 34.29 -4.03 -10.10
N SER A 128 34.46 -4.00 -8.78
CA SER A 128 33.35 -3.99 -7.84
C SER A 128 32.53 -2.70 -7.97
N VAL A 129 31.24 -2.79 -7.62
CA VAL A 129 30.30 -1.66 -7.60
C VAL A 129 29.63 -1.54 -6.23
N GLY A 130 29.50 -0.30 -5.76
CA GLY A 130 28.79 0.05 -4.54
C GLY A 130 27.44 0.70 -4.85
N ILE A 131 26.48 0.54 -3.94
CA ILE A 131 25.26 1.34 -3.90
C ILE A 131 25.16 1.99 -2.53
N THR A 132 25.32 3.32 -2.50
CA THR A 132 25.17 4.12 -1.28
C THR A 132 23.96 5.05 -1.41
N GLY A 133 22.86 4.71 -0.74
CA GLY A 133 21.60 5.45 -0.87
C GLY A 133 20.67 4.84 -1.92
N THR A 134 20.02 5.67 -2.74
CA THR A 134 18.99 5.19 -3.70
C THR A 134 19.49 5.22 -5.14
N LEU A 135 19.44 4.07 -5.82
CA LEU A 135 19.47 3.94 -7.27
C LEU A 135 18.03 3.90 -7.80
N THR A 136 17.70 4.77 -8.74
CA THR A 136 16.40 4.79 -9.42
C THR A 136 16.53 4.26 -10.86
N LEU A 137 15.69 3.30 -11.21
CA LEU A 137 15.57 2.76 -12.56
C LEU A 137 14.33 3.38 -13.22
N ASP A 138 14.57 4.35 -14.11
CA ASP A 138 13.54 5.04 -14.88
C ASP A 138 13.14 4.16 -16.07
N ASP A 139 12.08 3.39 -15.89
CA ASP A 139 11.46 2.55 -16.93
C ASP A 139 10.72 3.37 -17.98
N THR A 140 10.64 4.70 -17.84
CA THR A 140 9.99 5.60 -18.79
C THR A 140 8.53 5.26 -19.09
N GLY A 141 7.88 4.54 -18.17
CA GLY A 141 6.51 4.04 -18.32
C GLY A 141 6.37 2.74 -19.13
N ASP A 142 7.48 2.09 -19.52
CA ASP A 142 7.48 0.80 -20.20
C ASP A 142 7.59 -0.36 -19.18
N PRO A 143 6.53 -1.16 -18.97
CA PRO A 143 6.59 -2.31 -18.07
C PRO A 143 7.57 -3.40 -18.53
N ASN A 144 7.98 -3.38 -19.81
CA ASN A 144 8.94 -4.31 -20.38
C ASN A 144 10.38 -3.76 -20.39
N ALA A 145 10.63 -2.59 -19.80
CA ALA A 145 11.94 -1.97 -19.72
C ALA A 145 13.01 -2.92 -19.16
N VAL A 146 14.09 -3.13 -19.91
CA VAL A 146 15.18 -4.05 -19.56
C VAL A 146 16.38 -3.28 -19.03
N PHE A 147 16.88 -3.69 -17.86
CA PHE A 147 18.09 -3.16 -17.24
C PHE A 147 19.07 -4.31 -16.99
N ILE A 148 20.29 -4.21 -17.50
CA ILE A 148 21.32 -5.24 -17.33
C ILE A 148 22.57 -4.62 -16.74
N PHE A 149 22.98 -5.10 -15.59
CA PHE A 149 24.23 -4.71 -14.92
C PHE A 149 25.25 -5.85 -15.05
N GLN A 150 26.35 -5.58 -15.75
CA GLN A 150 27.47 -6.51 -15.94
C GLN A 150 28.63 -6.11 -15.04
N ILE A 151 28.82 -6.82 -13.93
CA ILE A 151 29.76 -6.45 -12.88
C ILE A 151 30.90 -7.45 -12.87
N GLY A 152 32.14 -6.97 -13.04
CA GLY A 152 33.34 -7.80 -13.15
C GLY A 152 33.73 -8.49 -11.84
N SER A 153 33.38 -7.89 -10.70
CA SER A 153 33.68 -8.41 -9.36
C SER A 153 32.42 -8.42 -8.48
N THR A 154 32.45 -7.78 -7.31
CA THR A 154 31.38 -7.81 -6.32
C THR A 154 30.39 -6.66 -6.48
N ILE A 155 29.16 -6.87 -6.01
CA ILE A 155 28.21 -5.78 -5.71
C ILE A 155 27.97 -5.73 -4.20
N THR A 156 28.02 -4.52 -3.65
CA THR A 156 27.71 -4.27 -2.24
C THR A 156 26.73 -3.11 -2.10
N THR A 157 25.79 -3.22 -1.17
CA THR A 157 24.94 -2.08 -0.78
C THR A 157 25.26 -1.65 0.65
N ALA A 158 25.25 -0.33 0.89
CA ALA A 158 25.27 0.19 2.25
C ALA A 158 23.93 -0.11 2.95
N THR A 159 23.92 -0.05 4.29
CA THR A 159 22.68 -0.20 5.09
C THR A 159 21.59 0.76 4.60
N SER A 160 20.35 0.27 4.50
CA SER A 160 19.15 1.00 4.08
C SER A 160 19.22 1.60 2.66
N SER A 161 20.13 1.09 1.81
CA SER A 161 20.16 1.47 0.40
C SER A 161 18.92 0.96 -0.34
N LYS A 162 18.64 1.53 -1.51
CA LYS A 162 17.47 1.19 -2.31
C LYS A 162 17.83 1.06 -3.77
N VAL A 163 17.29 0.05 -4.43
CA VAL A 163 17.19 -0.07 -5.88
C VAL A 163 15.70 -0.12 -6.20
N VAL A 164 15.17 0.91 -6.86
CA VAL A 164 13.72 1.06 -7.08
C VAL A 164 13.42 1.39 -8.53
N MET A 165 12.28 0.89 -9.03
CA MET A 165 11.71 1.33 -10.30
C MET A 165 11.02 2.69 -10.09
N LYS A 166 11.15 3.61 -11.04
CA LYS A 166 10.52 4.93 -10.98
C LYS A 166 8.98 4.84 -11.00
N SER A 167 8.43 3.87 -11.73
CA SER A 167 7.00 3.55 -11.72
C SER A 167 6.50 2.89 -10.43
N GLY A 168 7.40 2.49 -9.53
CA GLY A 168 7.07 1.68 -8.35
C GLY A 168 6.91 0.17 -8.64
N GLY A 169 7.07 -0.27 -9.89
CA GLY A 169 7.01 -1.69 -10.25
C GLY A 169 8.12 -2.54 -9.63
N LYS A 170 7.98 -3.87 -9.70
CA LYS A 170 8.92 -4.84 -9.10
C LYS A 170 10.23 -5.07 -9.88
N GLY A 171 10.31 -4.56 -11.12
CA GLY A 171 11.49 -4.73 -11.98
C GLY A 171 11.78 -6.18 -12.39
N PRO A 172 10.82 -6.94 -12.97
CA PRO A 172 11.04 -8.32 -13.41
C PRO A 172 12.18 -8.45 -14.42
N ASN A 173 12.40 -7.38 -15.21
CA ASN A 173 13.40 -7.31 -16.27
C ASN A 173 14.69 -6.56 -15.86
N VAL A 174 14.97 -6.50 -14.55
CA VAL A 174 16.24 -5.99 -14.01
C VAL A 174 17.15 -7.19 -13.71
N PHE A 175 18.35 -7.19 -14.27
CA PHE A 175 19.31 -8.31 -14.19
C PHE A 175 20.68 -7.83 -13.71
N TRP A 176 21.21 -8.53 -12.71
CA TRP A 176 22.51 -8.27 -12.12
C TRP A 176 23.41 -9.48 -12.33
N GLN A 177 24.25 -9.42 -13.36
CA GLN A 177 25.31 -10.41 -13.58
C GLN A 177 26.53 -9.99 -12.76
N VAL A 178 26.89 -10.79 -11.75
CA VAL A 178 27.95 -10.45 -10.78
C VAL A 178 29.11 -11.44 -10.88
N GLY A 179 30.29 -10.93 -11.22
CA GLY A 179 31.48 -11.72 -11.55
C GLY A 179 32.07 -12.50 -10.38
N SER A 180 31.77 -12.09 -9.14
CA SER A 180 32.11 -12.84 -7.93
C SER A 180 30.89 -12.98 -7.02
N SER A 181 30.81 -12.21 -5.94
CA SER A 181 29.75 -12.33 -4.93
C SER A 181 28.93 -11.06 -4.77
N ALA A 182 27.69 -11.21 -4.33
CA ALA A 182 26.81 -10.10 -3.97
C ALA A 182 26.63 -10.03 -2.44
N THR A 183 26.70 -8.83 -1.87
CA THR A 183 26.38 -8.58 -0.46
C THR A 183 25.37 -7.45 -0.35
N ILE A 184 24.15 -7.79 0.04
CA ILE A 184 23.04 -6.86 0.19
C ILE A 184 22.96 -6.45 1.66
N GLY A 185 23.32 -5.20 1.94
CA GLY A 185 23.42 -4.59 3.25
C GLY A 185 22.08 -4.50 3.99
N THR A 186 22.16 -4.27 5.31
CA THR A 186 21.01 -4.43 6.21
C THR A 186 19.88 -3.49 5.83
N TYR A 187 18.64 -3.98 5.90
CA TYR A 187 17.43 -3.22 5.53
C TYR A 187 17.44 -2.63 4.11
N THR A 188 18.28 -3.14 3.20
CA THR A 188 18.25 -2.72 1.79
C THR A 188 16.99 -3.24 1.11
N THR A 189 16.36 -2.42 0.26
CA THR A 189 15.34 -2.89 -0.70
C THR A 189 15.99 -2.99 -2.08
N PHE A 190 15.98 -4.17 -2.69
CA PHE A 190 16.73 -4.45 -3.91
C PHE A 190 15.82 -4.96 -5.05
N ALA A 191 15.69 -4.19 -6.13
CA ALA A 191 14.93 -4.63 -7.30
C ALA A 191 15.79 -5.46 -8.27
N GLY A 192 15.25 -6.60 -8.72
CA GLY A 192 15.80 -7.37 -9.82
C GLY A 192 16.40 -8.72 -9.44
N ASN A 193 16.92 -9.39 -10.46
CA ASN A 193 17.41 -10.76 -10.42
C ASN A 193 18.92 -10.79 -10.32
N ILE A 194 19.45 -11.31 -9.21
CA ILE A 194 20.89 -11.41 -8.96
C ILE A 194 21.39 -12.79 -9.39
N LEU A 195 22.33 -12.80 -10.34
CA LEU A 195 23.09 -13.96 -10.76
C LEU A 195 24.56 -13.74 -10.40
N ALA A 196 24.95 -14.22 -9.23
CA ALA A 196 26.32 -14.14 -8.75
C ALA A 196 27.08 -15.43 -9.07
N LEU A 197 28.28 -15.29 -9.64
CA LEU A 197 29.11 -16.44 -9.97
C LEU A 197 29.41 -17.26 -8.72
N ALA A 198 29.81 -16.60 -7.63
CA ALA A 198 30.13 -17.24 -6.36
C ALA A 198 28.92 -17.21 -5.40
N SER A 199 28.96 -16.37 -4.36
CA SER A 199 27.97 -16.37 -3.27
C SER A 199 27.06 -15.15 -3.28
N ILE A 200 25.91 -15.28 -2.62
CA ILE A 200 25.02 -14.16 -2.30
C ILE A 200 24.80 -14.12 -0.78
N THR A 201 24.98 -12.95 -0.19
CA THR A 201 24.67 -12.71 1.22
C THR A 201 23.63 -11.60 1.32
N MET A 202 22.43 -11.96 1.77
CA MET A 202 21.39 -11.02 2.22
C MET A 202 21.58 -10.84 3.72
N THR A 203 21.98 -9.64 4.13
CA THR A 203 22.12 -9.31 5.56
C THR A 203 20.78 -8.95 6.19
N THR A 204 20.73 -8.82 7.52
CA THR A 204 19.50 -8.69 8.31
C THR A 204 18.47 -7.72 7.71
N GLY A 205 17.26 -8.21 7.49
CA GLY A 205 16.12 -7.37 7.12
C GLY A 205 16.11 -6.85 5.67
N ALA A 206 17.10 -7.21 4.85
CA ALA A 206 17.08 -6.87 3.42
C ALA A 206 15.94 -7.58 2.67
N THR A 207 15.38 -6.92 1.66
CA THR A 207 14.29 -7.44 0.81
C THR A 207 14.68 -7.38 -0.66
N THR A 208 14.25 -8.36 -1.45
CA THR A 208 14.43 -8.36 -2.91
C THR A 208 13.15 -8.75 -3.62
N THR A 209 12.79 -8.02 -4.69
CA THR A 209 11.63 -8.32 -5.55
C THR A 209 11.93 -9.33 -6.65
N GLY A 210 13.19 -9.75 -6.78
CA GLY A 210 13.63 -10.74 -7.75
C GLY A 210 14.41 -11.89 -7.13
N ARG A 211 15.16 -12.58 -7.97
CA ARG A 211 15.80 -13.87 -7.64
C ARG A 211 17.20 -13.74 -7.08
N LEU A 212 17.61 -14.75 -6.31
CA LEU A 212 18.94 -14.88 -5.72
C LEU A 212 19.60 -16.18 -6.21
N PHE A 213 20.42 -16.10 -7.27
CA PHE A 213 21.12 -17.23 -7.87
C PHE A 213 22.63 -17.18 -7.61
N ALA A 214 23.12 -18.08 -6.76
CA ALA A 214 24.53 -18.33 -6.50
C ALA A 214 24.98 -19.55 -7.30
N LEU A 215 25.85 -19.34 -8.30
CA LEU A 215 26.12 -20.34 -9.35
C LEU A 215 27.21 -21.35 -8.98
N THR A 216 28.11 -21.01 -8.07
CA THR A 216 29.18 -21.92 -7.61
C THR A 216 29.33 -22.00 -6.10
N ALA A 217 28.61 -21.18 -5.33
CA ALA A 217 28.69 -21.19 -3.87
C ALA A 217 27.30 -21.08 -3.19
N ALA A 218 27.26 -20.48 -2.01
CA ALA A 218 26.10 -20.46 -1.13
C ALA A 218 25.24 -19.20 -1.28
N VAL A 219 23.96 -19.32 -0.89
CA VAL A 219 23.13 -18.17 -0.51
C VAL A 219 22.98 -18.16 1.01
N THR A 220 23.23 -17.00 1.64
CA THR A 220 23.06 -16.79 3.08
C THR A 220 22.06 -15.67 3.33
N MET A 221 21.12 -15.88 4.25
CA MET A 221 20.03 -14.95 4.58
C MET A 221 19.88 -14.78 6.09
N ASP A 222 19.40 -13.62 6.50
CA ASP A 222 18.98 -13.29 7.86
C ASP A 222 17.72 -12.41 7.85
N THR A 223 16.58 -12.96 8.30
CA THR A 223 15.32 -12.22 8.47
C THR A 223 14.92 -11.43 7.22
N ASN A 224 14.98 -12.07 6.05
CA ASN A 224 14.81 -11.43 4.74
C ASN A 224 13.45 -11.71 4.11
N THR A 225 13.16 -11.00 3.02
CA THR A 225 12.10 -11.38 2.08
C THR A 225 12.65 -11.49 0.67
N ALA A 226 12.39 -12.62 -0.01
CA ALA A 226 12.82 -12.85 -1.39
C ALA A 226 11.66 -13.37 -2.25
N PHE A 227 11.52 -12.82 -3.46
CA PHE A 227 10.40 -13.11 -4.36
C PHE A 227 10.89 -13.58 -5.75
N ALA A 228 10.53 -14.79 -6.18
CA ALA A 228 10.68 -15.17 -7.58
C ALA A 228 9.68 -14.40 -8.44
N SER A 229 10.12 -13.37 -9.16
CA SER A 229 9.30 -12.77 -10.21
C SER A 229 9.32 -13.65 -11.47
N SER A 230 8.62 -14.80 -11.48
CA SER A 230 8.35 -15.54 -12.72
C SER A 230 7.59 -14.64 -13.69
N ALA A 231 7.99 -14.62 -14.96
CA ALA A 231 7.10 -14.15 -16.02
C ALA A 231 5.75 -14.86 -15.83
N GLU A 232 4.75 -14.07 -15.48
CA GLU A 232 3.44 -14.42 -14.94
C GLU A 232 3.54 -15.33 -13.71
N SER A 233 3.71 -14.72 -12.54
CA SER A 233 2.90 -15.18 -11.42
C SER A 233 1.44 -15.21 -11.91
N PRO A 234 0.66 -16.26 -11.61
CA PRO A 234 -0.73 -16.33 -12.05
C PRO A 234 -1.41 -14.99 -11.84
N ASP A 235 -2.03 -14.48 -12.89
CA ASP A 235 -2.94 -13.33 -12.88
C ASP A 235 -4.19 -13.91 -13.53
N LYS A 236 -5.01 -14.53 -12.69
CA LYS A 236 -6.07 -15.43 -13.12
C LYS A 236 -7.23 -14.67 -13.75
N ASP A 237 -7.42 -13.42 -13.38
CA ASP A 237 -8.46 -12.55 -13.94
C ASP A 237 -7.95 -11.56 -15.00
N GLY A 238 -6.63 -11.41 -15.13
CA GLY A 238 -5.99 -10.65 -16.19
C GLY A 238 -6.06 -9.14 -15.98
N ASP A 239 -6.19 -8.68 -14.73
CA ASP A 239 -6.31 -7.26 -14.39
C ASP A 239 -4.95 -6.52 -14.34
N GLY A 240 -3.85 -7.28 -14.42
CA GLY A 240 -2.48 -6.79 -14.38
C GLY A 240 -1.82 -6.86 -12.99
N VAL A 241 -2.54 -7.34 -11.97
CA VAL A 241 -2.06 -7.65 -10.63
C VAL A 241 -1.95 -9.16 -10.50
N VAL A 242 -0.81 -9.62 -9.99
CA VAL A 242 -0.56 -11.06 -9.84
C VAL A 242 -1.29 -11.62 -8.61
N ASP A 243 -1.84 -12.83 -8.68
CA ASP A 243 -2.73 -13.48 -7.70
C ASP A 243 -2.26 -13.37 -6.24
N PHE A 244 -0.94 -13.40 -5.98
CA PHE A 244 -0.41 -13.33 -4.62
C PHE A 244 -0.32 -11.90 -4.05
N MET A 245 -0.52 -10.89 -4.90
CA MET A 245 -0.62 -9.47 -4.57
C MET A 245 -2.04 -8.93 -4.76
N ASP A 246 -2.90 -9.72 -5.36
CA ASP A 246 -4.28 -9.40 -5.61
C ASP A 246 -5.13 -9.94 -4.46
N ASP A 247 -5.86 -9.05 -3.79
CA ASP A 247 -6.84 -9.45 -2.77
C ASP A 247 -8.10 -10.10 -3.40
N TYR A 248 -8.26 -9.96 -4.72
CA TYR A 248 -9.39 -10.36 -5.55
C TYR A 248 -8.97 -11.09 -6.83
N PRO A 249 -8.16 -12.18 -6.76
CA PRO A 249 -7.53 -12.84 -7.91
C PRO A 249 -8.51 -13.55 -8.89
N GLU A 250 -9.82 -13.34 -8.77
CA GLU A 250 -10.83 -13.88 -9.68
C GLU A 250 -11.81 -12.80 -10.18
N ASP A 251 -11.63 -11.54 -9.79
CA ASP A 251 -12.52 -10.42 -10.11
C ASP A 251 -11.70 -9.27 -10.73
N PRO A 252 -11.66 -9.17 -12.08
CA PRO A 252 -10.76 -8.24 -12.78
C PRO A 252 -11.13 -6.77 -12.62
N THR A 253 -12.15 -6.48 -11.80
CA THR A 253 -12.58 -5.13 -11.46
C THR A 253 -12.06 -4.66 -10.11
N LYS A 254 -11.40 -5.52 -9.33
CA LYS A 254 -10.91 -5.26 -7.97
C LYS A 254 -9.52 -5.85 -7.82
N ALA A 255 -8.67 -5.20 -7.03
CA ALA A 255 -7.29 -5.64 -6.82
C ALA A 255 -6.83 -5.51 -5.36
N PHE A 256 -7.16 -4.40 -4.70
CA PHE A 256 -6.56 -4.08 -3.39
C PHE A 256 -7.59 -3.66 -2.35
N ASN A 257 -7.41 -4.18 -1.13
CA ASN A 257 -8.10 -3.75 0.09
C ASN A 257 -7.28 -2.68 0.83
N ASN A 258 -7.85 -1.49 0.96
CA ASN A 258 -7.25 -0.40 1.70
C ASN A 258 -8.02 -0.17 3.00
N TYR A 259 -7.38 -0.46 4.14
CA TYR A 259 -8.03 -0.42 5.44
C TYR A 259 -7.84 0.95 6.12
N SER A 260 -8.89 1.49 6.74
CA SER A 260 -8.79 2.74 7.52
C SER A 260 -7.94 2.60 8.79
N SER A 261 -7.91 1.39 9.37
CA SER A 261 -7.18 1.09 10.61
C SER A 261 -6.90 -0.41 10.76
N THR A 262 -6.02 -0.78 11.70
CA THR A 262 -5.68 -2.17 12.02
C THR A 262 -6.62 -2.75 13.07
N GLY A 263 -6.60 -4.07 13.28
CA GLY A 263 -7.44 -4.72 14.30
C GLY A 263 -8.95 -4.54 14.05
N GLU A 264 -9.69 -4.25 15.11
CA GLU A 264 -11.16 -4.13 15.11
C GLU A 264 -11.70 -2.81 14.52
N GLY A 265 -10.87 -1.78 14.38
CA GLY A 265 -11.32 -0.46 13.93
C GLY A 265 -10.85 0.67 14.86
N SER A 266 -11.40 1.84 14.60
CA SER A 266 -11.36 2.99 15.51
C SER A 266 -12.71 3.13 16.22
N THR A 267 -12.72 3.69 17.42
CA THR A 267 -13.95 3.94 18.19
C THR A 267 -14.18 5.44 18.32
N VAL A 268 -15.37 5.87 17.94
CA VAL A 268 -15.86 7.24 18.16
C VAL A 268 -16.84 7.28 19.32
N GLY A 269 -16.63 8.25 20.20
CA GLY A 269 -17.57 8.64 21.25
C GLY A 269 -18.11 10.04 20.95
N PHE A 270 -19.42 10.22 21.08
CA PHE A 270 -20.12 11.44 20.72
C PHE A 270 -20.72 12.13 21.95
N GLU A 271 -20.78 13.46 21.89
CA GLU A 271 -21.77 14.28 22.60
C GLU A 271 -22.98 14.53 21.70
N ASP A 272 -24.19 14.49 22.23
CA ASP A 272 -25.42 14.61 21.44
C ASP A 272 -26.11 15.99 21.48
N GLN A 273 -25.75 16.86 22.42
CA GLN A 273 -26.47 18.12 22.66
C GLN A 273 -25.94 19.33 21.88
N TRP A 274 -25.07 19.14 20.89
CA TRP A 274 -24.57 20.25 20.07
C TRP A 274 -25.73 21.12 19.55
N PRO A 275 -25.69 22.46 19.67
CA PRO A 275 -24.52 23.29 19.95
C PRO A 275 -24.24 23.61 21.43
N VAL A 276 -25.05 23.14 22.39
CA VAL A 276 -24.71 23.26 23.81
C VAL A 276 -23.70 22.18 24.19
N ARG A 277 -22.97 22.41 25.28
CA ARG A 277 -21.93 21.47 25.72
C ARG A 277 -22.49 20.13 26.22
N GLY A 278 -23.60 20.12 26.94
CA GLY A 278 -24.05 18.91 27.66
C GLY A 278 -23.14 18.57 28.86
N ASP A 279 -23.14 17.31 29.26
CA ASP A 279 -22.35 16.76 30.37
C ASP A 279 -20.94 16.28 29.98
N PHE A 280 -20.64 16.18 28.68
CA PHE A 280 -19.29 16.11 28.13
C PHE A 280 -18.48 14.85 28.49
N ASP A 281 -19.16 13.70 28.65
CA ASP A 281 -18.55 12.41 28.98
C ASP A 281 -18.25 11.51 27.75
N LEU A 282 -18.66 11.96 26.56
CA LEU A 282 -18.45 11.39 25.23
C LEU A 282 -18.94 9.95 25.10
N ASN A 283 -19.99 9.60 25.84
CA ASN A 283 -20.61 8.27 25.78
C ASN A 283 -22.08 8.28 25.30
N ASP A 284 -22.63 9.44 24.92
CA ASP A 284 -24.02 9.58 24.49
C ASP A 284 -24.37 8.59 23.38
N LEU A 285 -23.43 8.43 22.43
CA LEU A 285 -23.38 7.33 21.49
C LEU A 285 -21.92 6.92 21.30
N VAL A 286 -21.65 5.60 21.29
CA VAL A 286 -20.30 5.07 21.04
C VAL A 286 -20.36 4.04 19.92
N MET A 287 -19.56 4.26 18.88
CA MET A 287 -19.52 3.42 17.68
C MET A 287 -18.08 3.04 17.35
N THR A 288 -17.79 1.76 17.17
CA THR A 288 -16.56 1.34 16.50
C THR A 288 -16.83 1.26 15.00
N TYR A 289 -15.90 1.75 14.19
CA TYR A 289 -15.97 1.67 12.74
C TYR A 289 -14.65 1.20 12.13
N LYS A 290 -14.76 0.51 10.99
CA LYS A 290 -13.63 0.14 10.14
C LYS A 290 -14.04 0.13 8.68
N TYR A 291 -13.31 0.85 7.85
CA TYR A 291 -13.53 0.87 6.42
C TYR A 291 -12.53 -0.02 5.69
N THR A 292 -13.03 -0.75 4.70
CA THR A 292 -12.25 -1.34 3.62
C THR A 292 -12.66 -0.64 2.33
N VAL A 293 -11.73 0.11 1.74
CA VAL A 293 -11.88 0.72 0.43
C VAL A 293 -11.22 -0.17 -0.61
N VAL A 294 -12.03 -0.74 -1.49
CA VAL A 294 -11.58 -1.64 -2.54
C VAL A 294 -11.28 -0.84 -3.79
N THR A 295 -10.10 -1.06 -4.37
CA THR A 295 -9.65 -0.41 -5.60
C THR A 295 -9.31 -1.44 -6.67
N ASN A 296 -9.43 -1.08 -7.94
CA ASN A 296 -8.88 -1.87 -9.06
C ASN A 296 -7.36 -1.73 -9.18
N ALA A 297 -6.74 -2.45 -10.13
CA ALA A 297 -5.30 -2.40 -10.43
C ALA A 297 -4.71 -0.99 -10.65
N LYS A 298 -5.55 0.00 -10.98
CA LYS A 298 -5.15 1.40 -11.23
C LYS A 298 -5.38 2.32 -10.02
N ASN A 299 -5.64 1.74 -8.85
CA ASN A 299 -5.99 2.45 -7.61
C ASN A 299 -7.26 3.32 -7.72
N VAL A 300 -8.17 2.98 -8.63
CA VAL A 300 -9.49 3.62 -8.72
C VAL A 300 -10.44 2.90 -7.77
N VAL A 301 -11.16 3.65 -6.95
CA VAL A 301 -12.13 3.11 -5.98
C VAL A 301 -13.32 2.48 -6.71
N VAL A 302 -13.65 1.24 -6.36
CA VAL A 302 -14.73 0.47 -6.99
C VAL A 302 -15.76 -0.05 -5.98
N GLN A 303 -15.40 -0.15 -4.70
CA GLN A 303 -16.33 -0.56 -3.64
C GLN A 303 -15.85 -0.07 -2.28
N VAL A 304 -16.79 0.18 -1.37
CA VAL A 304 -16.50 0.49 0.03
C VAL A 304 -17.31 -0.44 0.92
N ILE A 305 -16.66 -0.95 1.96
CA ILE A 305 -17.27 -1.77 3.00
C ILE A 305 -17.00 -1.08 4.35
N GLY A 306 -18.05 -0.67 5.05
CA GLY A 306 -17.99 -0.14 6.40
C GLY A 306 -18.50 -1.17 7.40
N ASN A 307 -17.66 -1.56 8.36
CA ASN A 307 -18.05 -2.39 9.50
C ASN A 307 -18.23 -1.49 10.71
N TYR A 308 -19.39 -1.59 11.37
CA TYR A 308 -19.72 -0.76 12.51
C TYR A 308 -20.23 -1.61 13.66
N LYS A 309 -19.98 -1.15 14.88
CA LYS A 309 -20.50 -1.75 16.10
C LYS A 309 -20.96 -0.67 17.06
N LEU A 310 -22.26 -0.62 17.31
CA LEU A 310 -22.87 0.26 18.30
C LEU A 310 -22.55 -0.32 19.67
N HIS A 311 -21.60 0.33 20.36
CA HIS A 311 -21.14 -0.08 21.67
C HIS A 311 -22.01 0.50 22.76
N ALA A 312 -22.42 1.76 22.68
CA ALA A 312 -23.16 2.40 23.75
C ALA A 312 -24.17 3.44 23.28
N THR A 313 -25.19 3.63 24.10
CA THR A 313 -26.23 4.66 24.01
C THR A 313 -26.47 5.20 25.44
N GLY A 314 -25.80 6.30 25.80
CA GLY A 314 -25.95 6.98 27.08
C GLY A 314 -26.95 8.14 27.01
N GLY A 315 -26.95 8.82 25.87
CA GLY A 315 -27.70 10.05 25.67
C GLY A 315 -29.21 9.83 25.70
N SER A 316 -29.95 10.84 26.15
CA SER A 316 -31.41 10.80 26.19
C SER A 316 -32.07 11.22 24.87
N ILE A 317 -31.31 11.79 23.93
CA ILE A 317 -31.81 12.20 22.63
C ILE A 317 -31.86 10.98 21.71
N ASN A 318 -32.95 10.85 20.96
CA ASN A 318 -33.13 9.79 19.96
C ASN A 318 -32.24 10.04 18.73
N ASN A 319 -30.93 9.89 18.87
CA ASN A 319 -29.98 10.16 17.80
C ASN A 319 -30.01 9.08 16.72
N GLY A 320 -29.99 9.50 15.46
CA GLY A 320 -29.58 8.67 14.34
C GLY A 320 -28.06 8.68 14.16
N PHE A 321 -27.55 7.75 13.35
CA PHE A 321 -26.14 7.67 12.99
C PHE A 321 -25.99 7.53 11.48
N GLY A 322 -25.09 8.34 10.90
CA GLY A 322 -24.78 8.33 9.49
C GLY A 322 -23.30 8.53 9.20
N VAL A 323 -22.90 8.30 7.95
CA VAL A 323 -21.56 8.58 7.46
C VAL A 323 -21.64 9.34 6.14
N MET A 324 -20.92 10.45 6.06
CA MET A 324 -20.73 11.21 4.83
C MET A 324 -19.41 10.81 4.15
N PHE A 325 -19.51 10.48 2.86
CA PHE A 325 -18.37 10.11 2.01
C PHE A 325 -18.01 11.27 1.05
N PRO A 326 -16.72 11.42 0.69
CA PRO A 326 -16.24 12.53 -0.17
C PRO A 326 -16.51 12.27 -1.66
N ILE A 327 -17.74 11.86 -2.00
CA ILE A 327 -18.16 11.55 -3.36
C ILE A 327 -19.61 11.95 -3.57
N VAL A 328 -19.97 12.34 -4.79
CA VAL A 328 -21.36 12.67 -5.12
C VAL A 328 -22.25 11.42 -5.06
N LYS A 329 -23.47 11.57 -4.52
CA LYS A 329 -24.36 10.41 -4.28
C LYS A 329 -24.69 9.57 -5.51
N GLY A 330 -24.74 10.19 -6.70
CA GLY A 330 -25.04 9.50 -7.96
C GLY A 330 -23.96 8.53 -8.44
N LYS A 331 -22.84 8.44 -7.73
CA LYS A 331 -21.75 7.48 -7.99
C LYS A 331 -21.91 6.18 -7.21
N LEU A 332 -22.78 6.14 -6.20
CA LEU A 332 -23.02 4.92 -5.43
C LEU A 332 -24.00 4.02 -6.17
N ASP A 333 -23.70 2.73 -6.19
CA ASP A 333 -24.57 1.67 -6.71
C ASP A 333 -24.58 0.49 -5.72
N LYS A 334 -25.58 -0.39 -5.81
CA LYS A 334 -25.74 -1.61 -4.98
C LYS A 334 -25.50 -1.38 -3.48
N ILE A 335 -26.18 -0.39 -2.92
CA ILE A 335 -26.06 -0.05 -1.49
C ILE A 335 -26.78 -1.13 -0.67
N GLU A 336 -26.07 -1.70 0.31
CA GLU A 336 -26.55 -2.71 1.24
C GLU A 336 -26.27 -2.25 2.68
N GLY A 337 -27.18 -2.57 3.62
CA GLY A 337 -26.99 -2.33 5.05
C GLY A 337 -27.14 -0.90 5.54
N ALA A 338 -27.45 0.07 4.66
CA ALA A 338 -27.77 1.45 5.01
C ALA A 338 -28.74 2.08 4.00
N THR A 339 -29.30 3.23 4.36
CA THR A 339 -30.18 4.03 3.49
C THR A 339 -29.42 5.23 2.95
N LEU A 340 -29.44 5.44 1.62
CA LEU A 340 -28.91 6.65 1.00
C LEU A 340 -29.82 7.84 1.30
N GLU A 341 -29.29 8.87 1.95
CA GLU A 341 -30.07 10.04 2.32
C GLU A 341 -30.40 10.92 1.10
N ALA A 342 -31.66 11.31 0.99
CA ALA A 342 -32.13 12.19 -0.07
C ALA A 342 -31.62 13.64 0.14
N ASN A 343 -31.70 14.46 -0.91
CA ASN A 343 -31.37 15.90 -0.85
C ASN A 343 -29.94 16.28 -0.44
N GLN A 344 -29.01 15.32 -0.45
CA GLN A 344 -27.58 15.56 -0.26
C GLN A 344 -26.85 15.73 -1.61
N SER A 345 -25.80 16.53 -1.65
CA SER A 345 -24.86 16.70 -2.76
C SER A 345 -23.78 15.62 -2.74
N LYS A 346 -23.25 15.33 -1.55
CA LYS A 346 -22.36 14.19 -1.26
C LYS A 346 -23.18 12.94 -0.89
N ALA A 347 -22.54 11.79 -0.92
CA ALA A 347 -23.11 10.53 -0.48
C ALA A 347 -23.17 10.51 1.04
N VAL A 348 -24.38 10.40 1.60
CA VAL A 348 -24.63 10.24 3.03
C VAL A 348 -25.42 8.97 3.24
N LEU A 349 -24.87 8.03 3.99
CA LEU A 349 -25.53 6.76 4.31
C LEU A 349 -25.96 6.77 5.77
N ILE A 350 -27.24 6.50 6.00
CA ILE A 350 -27.86 6.43 7.33
C ILE A 350 -27.98 4.96 7.73
N LEU A 351 -27.41 4.61 8.89
CA LEU A 351 -27.44 3.24 9.42
C LEU A 351 -28.71 3.02 10.25
N PHE A 352 -29.08 4.00 11.06
CA PHE A 352 -30.32 4.04 11.84
C PHE A 352 -30.70 5.48 12.17
N ASP A 353 -32.00 5.71 12.38
CA ASP A 353 -32.55 7.03 12.69
C ASP A 353 -32.73 7.26 14.20
N ASN A 354 -32.69 6.19 15.01
CA ASN A 354 -32.89 6.28 16.46
C ASN A 354 -32.16 5.15 17.20
N MET A 355 -31.11 5.51 17.92
CA MET A 355 -30.25 4.60 18.68
C MET A 355 -31.00 3.78 19.74
N HIS A 356 -32.08 4.30 20.33
CA HIS A 356 -32.85 3.58 21.34
C HIS A 356 -33.73 2.46 20.76
N ASN A 357 -34.02 2.49 19.46
CA ASN A 357 -34.61 1.34 18.77
C ASN A 357 -33.58 0.23 18.55
N GLU A 358 -32.30 0.61 18.46
CA GLU A 358 -31.18 -0.30 18.22
C GLU A 358 -30.67 -0.93 19.51
N MET A 359 -30.69 -0.18 20.62
CA MET A 359 -30.34 -0.59 21.97
C MET A 359 -31.40 -0.11 22.97
N ALA A 360 -32.34 -1.00 23.32
CA ALA A 360 -33.47 -0.66 24.19
C ALA A 360 -33.05 -0.32 25.65
N ASN A 361 -31.98 -0.97 26.13
CA ASN A 361 -31.31 -0.60 27.38
C ASN A 361 -29.90 -0.10 27.06
N GLY A 362 -29.62 1.15 27.45
CA GLY A 362 -28.28 1.73 27.43
C GLY A 362 -27.31 0.97 28.35
N ASN A 363 -26.02 1.23 28.17
CA ASN A 363 -24.96 0.47 28.84
C ASN A 363 -23.78 1.33 29.33
N THR A 364 -24.03 2.62 29.52
CA THR A 364 -23.13 3.60 30.18
C THR A 364 -23.32 3.61 31.70
N GLU A 365 -24.42 3.04 32.22
CA GLU A 365 -24.69 2.90 33.66
C GLU A 365 -24.30 1.51 34.23
N PRO A 366 -23.33 1.40 35.15
CA PRO A 366 -22.96 0.15 35.79
C PRO A 366 -24.09 -0.50 36.58
N GLY A 367 -24.28 -1.82 36.40
CA GLY A 367 -25.23 -2.63 37.18
C GLY A 367 -26.68 -2.58 36.70
N LYS A 368 -26.97 -1.85 35.61
CA LYS A 368 -28.27 -1.91 34.92
C LYS A 368 -28.32 -3.08 33.93
N PRO A 369 -29.50 -3.60 33.56
CA PRO A 369 -29.64 -4.50 32.42
C PRO A 369 -29.12 -3.82 31.16
N GLN A 370 -28.31 -4.51 30.37
CA GLN A 370 -27.69 -3.96 29.16
C GLN A 370 -28.17 -4.74 27.93
N THR A 371 -28.30 -4.04 26.80
CA THR A 371 -28.51 -4.68 25.49
C THR A 371 -27.16 -5.05 24.89
N ASP A 372 -27.09 -6.19 24.20
CA ASP A 372 -25.88 -6.56 23.46
C ASP A 372 -25.58 -5.54 22.35
N ALA A 373 -24.29 -5.29 22.12
CA ALA A 373 -23.83 -4.38 21.07
C ALA A 373 -24.32 -4.84 19.69
N LYS A 374 -24.82 -3.89 18.88
CA LYS A 374 -25.37 -4.17 17.55
C LYS A 374 -24.32 -3.93 16.45
N ILE A 375 -24.23 -4.87 15.51
CA ILE A 375 -23.27 -4.80 14.40
C ILE A 375 -23.99 -4.40 13.11
N TYR A 376 -23.38 -3.50 12.34
CA TYR A 376 -23.81 -3.12 11.00
C TYR A 376 -22.68 -3.37 10.01
N ILE A 377 -23.05 -3.85 8.83
CA ILE A 377 -22.14 -3.96 7.69
C ILE A 377 -22.80 -3.20 6.55
N VAL A 378 -22.16 -2.12 6.13
CA VAL A 378 -22.59 -1.29 5.00
C VAL A 378 -21.68 -1.58 3.83
N LYS A 379 -22.25 -1.80 2.65
CA LYS A 379 -21.50 -2.06 1.42
C LYS A 379 -22.11 -1.29 0.26
N PHE A 380 -21.27 -0.73 -0.59
CA PHE A 380 -21.72 -0.13 -1.84
C PHE A 380 -20.63 -0.18 -2.91
N ASP A 381 -21.05 -0.31 -4.17
CA ASP A 381 -20.18 -0.18 -5.34
C ASP A 381 -20.04 1.30 -5.71
N VAL A 382 -18.91 1.65 -6.33
CA VAL A 382 -18.60 3.01 -6.79
C VAL A 382 -18.44 3.02 -8.31
N VAL A 383 -19.38 3.65 -9.00
CA VAL A 383 -19.39 3.76 -10.46
C VAL A 383 -18.46 4.88 -10.93
N ASN A 384 -17.44 4.56 -11.73
CA ASN A 384 -16.44 5.54 -12.20
C ASN A 384 -15.84 6.33 -11.02
N GLY A 385 -15.31 5.60 -10.04
CA GLY A 385 -14.79 6.19 -8.80
C GLY A 385 -13.55 7.06 -8.99
N PRO A 386 -13.20 7.83 -7.96
CA PRO A 386 -11.95 8.59 -7.90
C PRO A 386 -10.73 7.68 -7.66
N LEU A 387 -9.52 8.26 -7.77
CA LEU A 387 -8.32 7.62 -7.27
C LEU A 387 -8.36 7.53 -5.74
N LEU A 388 -7.77 6.48 -5.17
CA LEU A 388 -7.69 6.29 -3.72
C LEU A 388 -7.09 7.49 -2.99
N GLY A 389 -6.07 8.13 -3.57
CA GLY A 389 -5.43 9.31 -2.96
C GLY A 389 -6.38 10.50 -2.79
N ASP A 390 -7.37 10.64 -3.68
CA ASP A 390 -8.38 11.71 -3.61
C ASP A 390 -9.56 11.32 -2.71
N PHE A 391 -9.86 10.03 -2.61
CA PHE A 391 -10.97 9.51 -1.81
C PHE A 391 -10.63 9.32 -0.34
N GLY A 392 -9.42 8.82 -0.06
CA GLY A 392 -8.94 8.46 1.26
C GLY A 392 -9.63 7.23 1.86
N THR A 393 -9.33 6.99 3.14
CA THR A 393 -9.95 5.96 3.98
C THR A 393 -10.52 6.54 5.29
N ASP A 394 -10.49 7.86 5.43
CA ASP A 394 -10.96 8.61 6.59
C ASP A 394 -12.24 9.37 6.20
N PHE A 395 -13.39 8.82 6.62
CA PHE A 395 -14.71 9.34 6.30
C PHE A 395 -15.33 10.06 7.51
N ASN A 396 -16.45 10.73 7.30
CA ASN A 396 -17.04 11.60 8.31
C ASN A 396 -18.29 10.94 8.94
N PRO A 397 -18.14 10.10 10.00
CA PRO A 397 -19.28 9.63 10.77
C PRO A 397 -19.86 10.77 11.61
N PHE A 398 -21.18 10.74 11.81
CA PHE A 398 -21.89 11.76 12.55
C PHE A 398 -23.15 11.18 13.20
N ILE A 399 -23.58 11.81 14.28
CA ILE A 399 -24.92 11.62 14.84
C ILE A 399 -25.81 12.80 14.47
N PHE A 400 -27.11 12.56 14.44
CA PHE A 400 -28.07 13.60 14.12
C PHE A 400 -29.41 13.39 14.82
N TYR A 401 -30.14 14.48 15.01
CA TYR A 401 -31.54 14.45 15.41
C TYR A 401 -32.26 15.68 14.83
N SER A 402 -33.57 15.79 15.04
CA SER A 402 -34.34 16.93 14.55
C SER A 402 -35.35 17.43 15.58
N ILE A 403 -35.46 18.75 15.68
CA ILE A 403 -36.50 19.44 16.46
C ILE A 403 -37.36 20.23 15.47
N GLY A 404 -38.57 19.74 15.20
CA GLY A 404 -39.38 20.27 14.11
C GLY A 404 -38.64 20.15 12.78
N ASN A 405 -38.36 21.29 12.12
CA ASN A 405 -37.61 21.34 10.86
C ASN A 405 -36.11 21.62 11.05
N SER A 406 -35.65 21.83 12.28
CA SER A 406 -34.25 22.13 12.60
C SER A 406 -33.47 20.82 12.79
N ARG A 407 -32.61 20.50 11.83
CA ARG A 407 -31.70 19.34 11.91
C ARG A 407 -30.42 19.72 12.64
N HIS A 408 -30.08 18.92 13.64
CA HIS A 408 -28.85 19.03 14.41
C HIS A 408 -27.96 17.86 14.01
N GLU A 409 -26.67 18.11 13.80
CA GLU A 409 -25.69 17.11 13.40
C GLU A 409 -24.38 17.36 14.15
N VAL A 410 -23.77 16.29 14.66
CA VAL A 410 -22.48 16.36 15.35
C VAL A 410 -21.46 15.60 14.54
N HIS A 411 -20.48 16.33 14.00
CA HIS A 411 -19.38 15.77 13.22
C HIS A 411 -18.04 15.99 13.92
N MET A 412 -16.99 15.35 13.40
CA MET A 412 -15.65 15.50 13.96
C MET A 412 -15.15 16.93 13.78
N MET A 413 -14.31 17.38 14.71
CA MET A 413 -13.70 18.70 14.66
C MET A 413 -13.03 18.95 13.30
N GLY A 414 -13.41 20.05 12.65
CA GLY A 414 -12.89 20.45 11.34
C GLY A 414 -13.51 19.75 10.13
N LYS A 415 -14.41 18.77 10.30
CA LYS A 415 -15.16 18.18 9.17
C LYS A 415 -16.38 19.03 8.84
N GLU A 416 -16.71 19.11 7.54
CA GLU A 416 -17.90 19.83 7.07
C GLU A 416 -19.20 19.08 7.42
N PRO A 417 -20.30 19.80 7.69
CA PRO A 417 -21.63 19.21 7.85
C PRO A 417 -22.16 18.55 6.56
N THR A 418 -23.29 17.86 6.68
CA THR A 418 -24.11 17.53 5.50
C THR A 418 -24.89 18.75 4.99
N ASP A 419 -25.60 18.62 3.86
CA ASP A 419 -26.42 19.69 3.32
C ASP A 419 -27.70 19.97 4.13
N LEU A 420 -28.10 19.03 5.00
CA LEU A 420 -29.35 19.11 5.76
C LEU A 420 -29.22 19.80 7.11
N ILE A 421 -28.01 20.14 7.57
CA ILE A 421 -27.79 20.83 8.84
C ILE A 421 -28.56 22.17 8.90
N ASP A 422 -29.12 22.50 10.07
CA ASP A 422 -29.52 23.87 10.35
C ASP A 422 -28.27 24.74 10.58
N LYS A 423 -27.85 25.44 9.52
CA LYS A 423 -26.66 26.31 9.54
C LYS A 423 -26.77 27.48 10.52
N THR A 424 -27.96 27.80 11.03
CA THR A 424 -28.14 28.90 12.01
C THR A 424 -27.62 28.55 13.40
N LEU A 425 -27.33 27.26 13.65
CA LEU A 425 -26.81 26.77 14.94
C LEU A 425 -25.30 27.01 15.11
N PHE A 426 -24.54 27.17 14.02
CA PHE A 426 -23.10 27.41 14.10
C PHE A 426 -22.76 28.70 14.86
N GLY A 427 -21.82 28.61 15.80
CA GLY A 427 -21.38 29.71 16.65
C GLY A 427 -22.36 30.12 17.76
N THR A 428 -23.44 29.33 17.97
CA THR A 428 -24.41 29.55 19.04
C THR A 428 -24.07 28.74 20.29
N ALA A 429 -24.69 29.07 21.43
CA ALA A 429 -24.48 28.37 22.71
C ALA A 429 -22.99 28.19 23.07
N ASP A 430 -22.50 26.94 23.15
CA ASP A 430 -21.11 26.62 23.49
C ASP A 430 -20.24 26.38 22.24
N ASP A 431 -20.85 26.21 21.07
CA ASP A 431 -20.17 26.02 19.80
C ASP A 431 -19.44 27.31 19.38
N ASN A 432 -18.28 27.11 18.77
CA ASN A 432 -17.40 28.15 18.23
C ASN A 432 -17.08 27.88 16.76
N SER A 433 -17.94 27.15 16.04
CA SER A 433 -17.80 26.95 14.62
C SER A 433 -17.92 28.28 13.88
N ASP A 434 -17.08 28.44 12.87
CA ASP A 434 -17.08 29.55 11.93
C ASP A 434 -16.82 28.98 10.53
N PRO A 435 -17.90 28.68 9.78
CA PRO A 435 -17.80 28.15 8.42
C PRO A 435 -16.98 29.04 7.50
N ALA A 436 -16.95 30.36 7.71
CA ALA A 436 -16.18 31.28 6.87
C ALA A 436 -14.66 31.12 7.07
N SER A 437 -14.23 30.66 8.24
CA SER A 437 -12.84 30.30 8.51
C SER A 437 -12.54 28.80 8.35
N GLY A 438 -13.50 27.99 7.91
CA GLY A 438 -13.38 26.53 7.87
C GLY A 438 -13.27 25.86 9.25
N ARG A 439 -13.74 26.53 10.30
CA ARG A 439 -13.72 25.99 11.67
C ARG A 439 -15.08 25.36 11.98
N TYR A 440 -15.09 24.09 12.36
CA TYR A 440 -16.32 23.35 12.62
C TYR A 440 -16.19 22.46 13.87
N TYR A 441 -17.31 22.29 14.58
CA TYR A 441 -17.52 21.34 15.69
C TYR A 441 -16.48 21.43 16.80
N VAL A 442 -16.32 22.65 17.32
CA VAL A 442 -15.39 22.94 18.42
C VAL A 442 -16.05 23.90 19.39
N THR A 443 -15.94 23.64 20.69
CA THR A 443 -16.48 24.55 21.71
C THR A 443 -15.68 25.84 21.80
N LYS A 444 -16.22 26.86 22.47
CA LYS A 444 -15.52 28.11 22.78
C LYS A 444 -14.25 27.91 23.61
N THR A 445 -14.12 26.80 24.32
CA THR A 445 -12.91 26.42 25.07
C THR A 445 -11.97 25.52 24.28
N GLY A 446 -12.27 25.20 23.02
CA GLY A 446 -11.40 24.41 22.15
C GLY A 446 -11.58 22.89 22.24
N LEU A 447 -12.69 22.40 22.83
CA LEU A 447 -12.95 20.97 22.97
C LEU A 447 -13.77 20.44 21.78
N PRO A 448 -13.52 19.20 21.31
CA PRO A 448 -14.32 18.58 20.25
C PRO A 448 -15.58 17.92 20.83
N TYR A 449 -16.66 17.86 20.05
CA TYR A 449 -17.88 17.13 20.40
C TYR A 449 -17.82 15.62 20.07
N ILE A 450 -16.70 15.18 19.47
CA ILE A 450 -16.41 13.78 19.15
C ILE A 450 -14.95 13.50 19.49
N ILE A 451 -14.68 12.36 20.11
CA ILE A 451 -13.34 11.78 20.17
C ILE A 451 -13.25 10.60 19.21
N ASP A 452 -12.12 10.47 18.53
CA ASP A 452 -11.79 9.31 17.70
C ASP A 452 -10.54 8.64 18.25
N VAL A 453 -10.72 7.42 18.75
CA VAL A 453 -9.67 6.63 19.37
C VAL A 453 -9.28 5.51 18.40
N PRO A 454 -8.01 5.41 17.97
CA PRO A 454 -7.55 4.38 17.03
C PRO A 454 -7.39 3.01 17.70
N ALA A 455 -8.42 2.57 18.42
CA ALA A 455 -8.50 1.30 19.12
C ALA A 455 -9.97 0.85 19.27
N GLY A 456 -10.35 -0.24 18.60
CA GLY A 456 -11.72 -0.78 18.64
C GLY A 456 -12.18 -1.33 20.01
N ASN A 457 -11.27 -1.43 20.98
CA ASN A 457 -11.55 -1.87 22.35
C ASN A 457 -11.57 -0.70 23.36
N PHE A 458 -11.79 0.53 22.88
CA PHE A 458 -11.91 1.70 23.74
C PHE A 458 -12.94 1.46 24.85
N LYS A 459 -12.52 1.70 26.09
CA LYS A 459 -13.40 1.65 27.26
C LYS A 459 -14.04 3.02 27.43
N TYR A 460 -15.27 3.14 26.93
CA TYR A 460 -16.04 4.37 27.08
C TYR A 460 -16.34 4.65 28.56
N PRO A 461 -16.46 5.94 28.97
CA PRO A 461 -16.74 6.30 30.35
C PRO A 461 -18.12 5.83 30.83
N VAL A 462 -18.30 5.88 32.15
CA VAL A 462 -19.61 5.75 32.78
C VAL A 462 -20.34 7.09 32.66
N GLU A 463 -21.67 7.03 32.54
CA GLU A 463 -22.56 8.19 32.51
C GLU A 463 -22.17 9.28 33.53
N GLY A 464 -22.02 10.52 33.06
CA GLY A 464 -21.69 11.72 33.82
C GLY A 464 -20.25 11.78 34.33
N LYS A 465 -19.33 10.97 33.78
CA LYS A 465 -17.91 11.01 34.16
C LYS A 465 -17.01 11.43 33.01
N ASP A 466 -16.25 12.49 33.23
CA ASP A 466 -15.23 12.98 32.31
C ASP A 466 -14.31 11.86 31.79
N VAL A 467 -13.99 11.94 30.50
CA VAL A 467 -12.93 11.13 29.86
C VAL A 467 -11.57 11.53 30.46
N THR A 468 -10.88 10.59 31.12
CA THR A 468 -9.55 10.79 31.75
C THR A 468 -8.40 10.16 31.00
#